data_AF-A0A9P6PRE1-F1
#
_entry.id   AF-A0A9P6PRE1-F1
#
_cell.length_a   1.000
_cell.length_b   1.000
_cell.length_c   1.000
_cell.angle_alpha   90.00
_cell.angle_beta   90.00
_cell.angle_gamma   90.00
#
_symmetry.space_group_name_H-M   'P 1'
#
loop_
_entity.id
_entity.type
_entity.pdbx_description
1 polymer ?
#
loop_
_entity_poly.entity_id
_entity_poly.type
_entity_poly.pdbx_seq_one_letter_code
_entity_poly.pdbx_strand_id
1 'polypeptide(L)'
;MEEPRLLGARATEKIRDMLVKQAPLAAIRQLQERNEAIYPLLDHHGKSRYEVHSSCMKALKAKLLQRLETAEMDDARLESILDSMLPYIDVEGLQELPLTLLGRFPDRMTPDIIEKIGESDELFKMAPKEVQRTIWRSNSTRLGNDIVSIVKAYRDDPDVITMAKEMSIDQPTKLINQSVKKLLDIFGDDLKLYDHIIMYLRGLFVQTNEAVYCTLRFDILMAVHEAGLVDLSKHDRCRDLAWNLDACNRTLSMDHRRVENIKKFFDGIAKDDPVHGDIAMILNDPFTSNMITSRLLILLNEAAQNGRTAQSDQTLIWTATMINFGAHAKKVIQYRKYKIPKVEVNVIDRFMTTMSNCILDDTLRSLRQSAEESAGYEEVEFTPENLTTLNDSEVARKLLCHYILDRLSHLDIKALPRTLPVIVTSLRDNSPHSYDTLPADALHVTYESFFHSFLKMLLRQTQLTRFLMNRQFQSFIMDDFLLPCASIDASVHEEAIEFLLKAFRLVASSGRAGALGDAFLNLGRWLEALYVNRPAGSISKDKDNMMREKYAEIVADAAMLSGGRYKMKPEDISNVLAYVQPVWDRQQHQMDTSL
;
A
#
# COMPACT_ATOMS: atom_id res chain seq x y z
N MET A 1 -9.65 -9.13 -70.06
CA MET A 1 -10.48 -7.99 -69.61
C MET A 1 -11.25 -8.47 -68.40
N GLU A 2 -10.78 -8.15 -67.19
CA GLU A 2 -11.51 -8.44 -65.96
C GLU A 2 -12.70 -7.46 -65.85
N GLU A 3 -13.92 -7.98 -65.70
CA GLU A 3 -15.08 -7.12 -65.43
C GLU A 3 -14.93 -6.49 -64.02
N PRO A 4 -15.16 -5.18 -63.88
CA PRO A 4 -15.00 -4.50 -62.60
C PRO A 4 -16.00 -5.01 -61.56
N ARG A 5 -15.53 -5.25 -60.33
CA ARG A 5 -16.38 -5.65 -59.20
C ARG A 5 -17.43 -4.57 -58.93
N LEU A 6 -18.71 -4.95 -59.05
CA LEU A 6 -19.86 -4.06 -58.93
C LEU A 6 -20.22 -3.82 -57.47
N LEU A 7 -19.82 -2.68 -56.91
CA LEU A 7 -20.24 -2.22 -55.59
C LEU A 7 -20.70 -0.75 -55.66
N GLY A 8 -21.65 -0.38 -54.81
CA GLY A 8 -22.20 0.97 -54.72
C GLY A 8 -23.01 1.40 -55.96
N ALA A 9 -23.06 2.71 -56.23
CA ALA A 9 -23.92 3.33 -57.24
C ALA A 9 -23.79 2.73 -58.66
N ARG A 10 -22.60 2.23 -59.01
CA ARG A 10 -22.33 1.57 -60.31
C ARG A 10 -23.05 0.23 -60.47
N ALA A 11 -23.23 -0.51 -59.37
CA ALA A 11 -24.04 -1.73 -59.37
C ALA A 11 -25.52 -1.41 -59.58
N THR A 12 -25.99 -0.34 -58.94
CA THR A 12 -27.39 0.12 -59.04
C THR A 12 -27.75 0.55 -60.46
N GLU A 13 -26.86 1.27 -61.15
CA GLU A 13 -27.07 1.63 -62.55
C GLU A 13 -27.10 0.40 -63.46
N LYS A 14 -26.16 -0.55 -63.33
CA LYS A 14 -26.14 -1.75 -64.18
C LYS A 14 -27.36 -2.66 -63.94
N ILE A 15 -27.83 -2.78 -62.69
CA ILE A 15 -29.06 -3.52 -62.35
C ILE A 15 -30.29 -2.81 -62.93
N ARG A 16 -30.37 -1.48 -62.82
CA ARG A 16 -31.44 -0.69 -63.42
C ARG A 16 -31.45 -0.85 -64.95
N ASP A 17 -30.28 -0.80 -65.57
CA ASP A 17 -30.11 -0.96 -67.03
C ASP A 17 -30.53 -2.37 -67.49
N MET A 18 -30.23 -3.40 -66.71
CA MET A 18 -30.67 -4.78 -66.98
C MET A 18 -32.18 -4.95 -66.83
N LEU A 19 -32.80 -4.34 -65.81
CA LEU A 19 -34.25 -4.39 -65.58
C LEU A 19 -35.06 -3.60 -66.62
N VAL A 20 -34.45 -2.59 -67.25
CA VAL A 20 -35.06 -1.79 -68.31
C VAL A 20 -34.90 -2.45 -69.68
N LYS A 21 -33.75 -3.08 -69.96
CA LYS A 21 -33.43 -3.67 -71.28
C LYS A 21 -33.94 -5.11 -71.47
N GLN A 22 -34.27 -5.81 -70.40
CA GLN A 22 -34.79 -7.19 -70.44
C GLN A 22 -36.14 -7.29 -69.72
N ALA A 23 -36.89 -8.37 -69.98
CA ALA A 23 -38.09 -8.66 -69.21
C ALA A 23 -37.72 -8.80 -67.72
N PRO A 24 -38.37 -8.08 -66.79
CA PRO A 24 -37.91 -7.93 -65.41
C PRO A 24 -37.76 -9.28 -64.69
N LEU A 25 -38.64 -10.23 -64.95
CA LEU A 25 -38.56 -11.59 -64.38
C LEU A 25 -37.36 -12.40 -64.92
N ALA A 26 -36.96 -12.19 -66.18
CA ALA A 26 -35.80 -12.85 -66.77
C ALA A 26 -34.49 -12.22 -66.29
N ALA A 27 -34.45 -10.89 -66.17
CA ALA A 27 -33.31 -10.16 -65.60
C ALA A 27 -33.08 -10.53 -64.12
N ILE A 28 -34.16 -10.64 -63.34
CA ILE A 28 -34.10 -11.10 -61.95
C ILE A 28 -33.59 -12.53 -61.88
N ARG A 29 -34.13 -13.47 -62.69
CA ARG A 29 -33.63 -14.85 -62.74
C ARG A 29 -32.16 -14.95 -63.11
N GLN A 30 -31.69 -14.15 -64.07
CA GLN A 30 -30.29 -14.15 -64.49
C GLN A 30 -29.35 -13.57 -63.42
N LEU A 31 -29.82 -12.59 -62.64
CA LEU A 31 -29.11 -12.06 -61.48
C LEU A 31 -29.08 -13.07 -60.31
N GLN A 32 -30.17 -13.82 -60.14
CA GLN A 32 -30.32 -14.87 -59.14
C GLN A 32 -29.47 -16.10 -59.45
N GLU A 33 -29.48 -16.63 -60.67
CA GLU A 33 -28.65 -17.76 -61.11
C GLU A 33 -27.15 -17.52 -60.91
N ARG A 34 -26.70 -16.26 -61.00
CA ARG A 34 -25.30 -15.88 -60.79
C ARG A 34 -24.87 -15.86 -59.32
N ASN A 35 -25.80 -15.79 -58.36
CA ASN A 35 -25.49 -15.60 -56.92
C ASN A 35 -26.18 -16.59 -55.97
N GLU A 36 -27.11 -17.46 -56.43
CA GLU A 36 -28.04 -18.19 -55.55
C GLU A 36 -27.81 -19.71 -55.39
N ALA A 37 -26.74 -20.33 -55.90
CA ALA A 37 -26.63 -21.80 -55.75
C ALA A 37 -26.46 -22.29 -54.29
N ILE A 38 -26.07 -21.43 -53.36
CA ILE A 38 -25.70 -21.80 -51.98
C ILE A 38 -26.79 -21.44 -50.94
N TYR A 39 -27.50 -20.33 -51.12
CA TYR A 39 -28.46 -19.84 -50.12
C TYR A 39 -29.71 -20.73 -49.94
N PRO A 40 -30.36 -21.25 -51.00
CA PRO A 40 -31.51 -22.15 -50.85
C PRO A 40 -31.16 -23.47 -50.14
N LEU A 41 -29.93 -23.98 -50.34
CA LEU A 41 -29.41 -25.15 -49.63
C LEU A 41 -29.23 -24.85 -48.14
N LEU A 42 -28.65 -23.70 -47.79
CA LEU A 42 -28.47 -23.28 -46.39
C LEU A 42 -29.80 -22.98 -45.69
N ASP A 43 -30.74 -22.37 -46.41
CA ASP A 43 -32.10 -22.13 -45.94
C ASP A 43 -32.83 -23.48 -45.64
N HIS A 44 -32.61 -24.53 -46.45
CA HIS A 44 -33.12 -25.90 -46.18
C HIS A 44 -32.46 -26.59 -44.98
N HIS A 45 -31.22 -26.22 -44.64
CA HIS A 45 -30.51 -26.69 -43.44
C HIS A 45 -30.85 -25.88 -42.18
N GLY A 46 -31.88 -25.02 -42.23
CA GLY A 46 -32.34 -24.24 -41.08
C GLY A 46 -31.38 -23.12 -40.68
N LYS A 47 -30.49 -22.68 -41.57
CA LYS A 47 -29.58 -21.57 -41.34
C LYS A 47 -30.13 -20.30 -41.96
N SER A 48 -30.34 -19.28 -41.13
CA SER A 48 -30.74 -17.97 -41.63
C SER A 48 -29.61 -17.33 -42.44
N ARG A 49 -29.95 -16.54 -43.46
CA ARG A 49 -28.96 -15.76 -44.21
C ARG A 49 -28.14 -14.84 -43.31
N TYR A 50 -28.75 -14.31 -42.24
CA TYR A 50 -28.05 -13.54 -41.22
C TYR A 50 -26.94 -14.35 -40.54
N GLU A 51 -27.21 -15.57 -40.11
CA GLU A 51 -26.18 -16.47 -39.53
C GLU A 51 -25.05 -16.74 -40.52
N VAL A 52 -25.39 -16.98 -41.79
CA VAL A 52 -24.39 -17.25 -42.84
C VAL A 52 -23.50 -16.04 -43.05
N HIS A 53 -24.08 -14.84 -43.24
CA HIS A 53 -23.33 -13.62 -43.45
C HIS A 53 -22.52 -13.19 -42.22
N SER A 54 -23.08 -13.34 -41.02
CA SER A 54 -22.37 -13.07 -39.76
C SER A 54 -21.18 -14.02 -39.57
N SER A 55 -21.38 -15.32 -39.87
CA SER A 55 -20.30 -16.32 -39.83
C SER A 55 -19.22 -16.05 -40.88
N CYS A 56 -19.60 -15.74 -42.12
CA CYS A 56 -18.67 -15.34 -43.17
C CYS A 56 -17.88 -14.07 -42.80
N MET A 57 -18.55 -13.05 -42.26
CA MET A 57 -17.91 -11.81 -41.82
C MET A 57 -16.89 -12.10 -40.71
N LYS A 58 -17.27 -12.90 -39.71
CA LYS A 58 -16.39 -13.30 -38.61
C LYS A 58 -15.16 -14.07 -39.12
N ALA A 59 -15.35 -15.01 -40.05
CA ALA A 59 -14.28 -15.78 -40.65
C ALA A 59 -13.33 -14.91 -41.51
N LEU A 60 -13.89 -13.97 -42.29
CA LEU A 60 -13.10 -13.03 -43.10
C LEU A 60 -12.30 -12.07 -42.22
N LYS A 61 -12.93 -11.51 -41.19
CA LYS A 61 -12.27 -10.65 -40.20
C LYS A 61 -11.11 -11.39 -39.53
N ALA A 62 -11.32 -12.60 -39.04
CA ALA A 62 -10.28 -13.41 -38.42
C ALA A 62 -9.10 -13.68 -39.36
N LYS A 63 -9.39 -14.02 -40.63
CA LYS A 63 -8.36 -14.26 -41.64
C LYS A 63 -7.60 -12.98 -42.05
N LEU A 64 -8.28 -11.83 -42.04
CA LEU A 64 -7.67 -10.53 -42.27
C LEU A 64 -6.76 -10.13 -41.10
N LEU A 65 -7.22 -10.27 -39.86
CA LEU A 65 -6.40 -10.01 -38.66
C LEU A 65 -5.12 -10.85 -38.67
N GLN A 66 -5.24 -12.15 -38.91
CA GLN A 66 -4.08 -13.05 -39.03
C GLN A 66 -3.10 -12.59 -40.12
N ARG A 67 -3.61 -12.10 -41.25
CA ARG A 67 -2.76 -11.55 -42.33
C ARG A 67 -2.11 -10.23 -41.96
N LEU A 68 -2.80 -9.35 -41.24
CA LEU A 68 -2.25 -8.08 -40.78
C LEU A 68 -1.12 -8.28 -39.77
N GLU A 69 -1.21 -9.31 -38.93
CA GLU A 69 -0.17 -9.69 -37.97
C GLU A 69 1.07 -10.28 -38.65
N THR A 70 0.90 -11.09 -39.69
CA THR A 70 1.99 -11.90 -40.28
C THR A 70 2.60 -11.35 -41.56
N ALA A 71 1.92 -10.48 -42.29
CA ALA A 71 2.37 -10.04 -43.62
C ALA A 71 3.57 -9.10 -43.53
N GLU A 72 4.64 -9.35 -44.28
CA GLU A 72 5.66 -8.34 -44.53
C GLU A 72 5.09 -7.25 -45.44
N MET A 73 5.22 -5.98 -45.01
CA MET A 73 4.73 -4.82 -45.72
C MET A 73 5.86 -3.79 -45.83
N ASP A 74 6.06 -3.28 -47.04
CA ASP A 74 6.84 -2.09 -47.32
C ASP A 74 6.04 -0.82 -46.96
N ASP A 75 6.74 0.30 -46.72
CA ASP A 75 6.13 1.54 -46.23
C ASP A 75 4.99 2.05 -47.13
N ALA A 76 5.18 1.99 -48.46
CA ALA A 76 4.18 2.45 -49.42
C ALA A 76 2.89 1.60 -49.39
N ARG A 77 3.03 0.29 -49.22
CA ARG A 77 1.89 -0.62 -49.11
C ARG A 77 1.19 -0.48 -47.76
N LEU A 78 1.96 -0.25 -46.70
CA LEU A 78 1.41 0.00 -45.37
C LEU A 78 0.53 1.26 -45.37
N GLU A 79 1.03 2.37 -45.91
CA GLU A 79 0.26 3.63 -46.01
C GLU A 79 -1.02 3.43 -46.83
N SER A 80 -0.92 2.79 -48.00
CA SER A 80 -2.10 2.50 -48.82
C SER A 80 -3.15 1.64 -48.09
N ILE A 81 -2.71 0.64 -47.32
CA ILE A 81 -3.62 -0.21 -46.55
C ILE A 81 -4.22 0.57 -45.38
N LEU A 82 -3.42 1.36 -44.66
CA LEU A 82 -3.88 2.17 -43.54
C LEU A 82 -4.93 3.19 -43.99
N ASP A 83 -4.67 3.91 -45.07
CA ASP A 83 -5.62 4.87 -45.66
C ASP A 83 -6.95 4.19 -46.06
N SER A 84 -6.87 2.97 -46.57
CA SER A 84 -8.07 2.19 -46.90
C SER A 84 -8.82 1.66 -45.67
N MET A 85 -8.12 1.43 -44.55
CA MET A 85 -8.67 0.80 -43.34
C MET A 85 -9.16 1.80 -42.28
N LEU A 86 -8.54 2.97 -42.19
CA LEU A 86 -8.89 4.02 -41.21
C LEU A 86 -10.38 4.42 -41.23
N PRO A 87 -11.06 4.52 -42.39
CA PRO A 87 -12.50 4.82 -42.41
C PRO A 87 -13.37 3.80 -41.66
N TYR A 88 -12.90 2.57 -41.47
CA TYR A 88 -13.63 1.53 -40.74
C TYR A 88 -13.46 1.60 -39.22
N ILE A 89 -12.69 2.55 -38.69
CA ILE A 89 -12.53 2.74 -37.25
C ILE A 89 -13.85 3.14 -36.57
N ASP A 90 -14.76 3.81 -37.30
CA ASP A 90 -16.07 4.21 -36.80
C ASP A 90 -17.15 3.12 -37.02
N VAL A 91 -16.79 2.00 -37.64
CA VAL A 91 -17.74 0.93 -38.00
C VAL A 91 -17.64 -0.20 -36.98
N GLU A 92 -18.67 -0.32 -36.14
CA GLU A 92 -18.79 -1.37 -35.13
C GLU A 92 -18.56 -2.76 -35.75
N GLY A 93 -17.74 -3.58 -35.08
CA GLY A 93 -17.35 -4.90 -35.54
C GLY A 93 -16.14 -4.95 -36.48
N LEU A 94 -15.77 -3.86 -37.17
CA LEU A 94 -14.59 -3.78 -38.03
C LEU A 94 -13.41 -3.00 -37.42
N GLN A 95 -13.64 -2.28 -36.32
CA GLN A 95 -12.68 -1.40 -35.64
C GLN A 95 -11.36 -2.10 -35.25
N GLU A 96 -11.40 -3.40 -34.94
CA GLU A 96 -10.19 -4.20 -34.65
C GLU A 96 -9.19 -4.20 -35.82
N LEU A 97 -9.64 -4.12 -37.08
CA LEU A 97 -8.75 -4.17 -38.24
C LEU A 97 -7.78 -2.97 -38.29
N PRO A 98 -8.25 -1.70 -38.29
CA PRO A 98 -7.34 -0.55 -38.23
C PRO A 98 -6.55 -0.51 -36.92
N LEU A 99 -7.15 -0.89 -35.78
CA LEU A 99 -6.47 -0.88 -34.49
C LEU A 99 -5.29 -1.87 -34.43
N THR A 100 -5.46 -3.09 -34.94
CA THR A 100 -4.38 -4.09 -35.02
C THR A 100 -3.24 -3.61 -35.92
N LEU A 101 -3.57 -2.97 -37.06
CA LEU A 101 -2.56 -2.42 -37.96
C LEU A 101 -1.77 -1.27 -37.29
N LEU A 102 -2.46 -0.35 -36.62
CA LEU A 102 -1.83 0.73 -35.86
C LEU A 102 -0.99 0.20 -34.69
N GLY A 103 -1.39 -0.89 -34.05
CA GLY A 103 -0.62 -1.53 -32.98
C GLY A 103 0.70 -2.13 -33.46
N ARG A 104 0.76 -2.59 -34.71
CA ARG A 104 2.00 -3.08 -35.32
C ARG A 104 2.93 -1.94 -35.76
N PHE A 105 2.37 -0.80 -36.14
CA PHE A 105 3.11 0.36 -36.65
C PHE A 105 2.72 1.63 -35.87
N PRO A 106 3.06 1.72 -34.57
CA PRO A 106 2.66 2.84 -33.72
C PRO A 106 3.21 4.19 -34.20
N ASP A 107 4.35 4.20 -34.91
CA ASP A 107 4.97 5.42 -35.46
C ASP A 107 4.14 6.11 -36.56
N ARG A 108 3.11 5.42 -37.10
CA ARG A 108 2.21 5.98 -38.13
C ARG A 108 0.96 6.62 -37.53
N MET A 109 0.82 6.66 -36.21
CA MET A 109 -0.29 7.33 -35.54
C MET A 109 -0.11 8.85 -35.60
N THR A 110 -0.92 9.53 -36.42
CA THR A 110 -0.98 10.99 -36.46
C THR A 110 -1.69 11.56 -35.21
N PRO A 111 -1.47 12.84 -34.86
CA PRO A 111 -2.16 13.48 -33.74
C PRO A 111 -3.69 13.35 -33.82
N ASP A 112 -4.27 13.49 -35.01
CA ASP A 112 -5.72 13.37 -35.23
C ASP A 112 -6.25 11.96 -34.92
N ILE A 113 -5.48 10.91 -35.26
CA ILE A 113 -5.83 9.52 -34.94
C ILE A 113 -5.73 9.26 -33.44
N ILE A 114 -4.70 9.82 -32.80
CA ILE A 114 -4.48 9.71 -31.35
C ILE A 114 -5.62 10.38 -30.59
N GLU A 115 -6.05 11.58 -31.01
CA GLU A 115 -7.18 12.29 -30.41
C GLU A 115 -8.48 11.51 -30.61
N LYS A 116 -8.75 11.04 -31.83
CA LYS A 116 -9.97 10.27 -32.14
C LYS A 116 -10.14 8.99 -31.31
N ILE A 117 -9.08 8.18 -31.19
CA ILE A 117 -9.11 6.98 -30.31
C ILE A 117 -9.04 7.41 -28.84
N GLY A 118 -8.39 8.55 -28.58
CA GLY A 118 -8.26 9.26 -27.31
C GLY A 118 -9.60 9.64 -26.65
N GLU A 119 -10.59 10.02 -27.45
CA GLU A 119 -11.89 10.49 -26.97
C GLU A 119 -12.90 9.35 -26.74
N SER A 120 -12.74 8.22 -27.43
CA SER A 120 -13.65 7.07 -27.30
C SER A 120 -13.10 6.03 -26.33
N ASP A 121 -13.80 5.81 -25.21
CA ASP A 121 -13.45 4.77 -24.24
C ASP A 121 -13.63 3.34 -24.79
N GLU A 122 -14.57 3.14 -25.70
CA GLU A 122 -14.80 1.83 -26.33
C GLU A 122 -13.65 1.46 -27.27
N LEU A 123 -13.27 2.39 -28.17
CA LEU A 123 -12.15 2.20 -29.09
C LEU A 123 -10.84 1.98 -28.34
N PHE A 124 -10.61 2.75 -27.27
CA PHE A 124 -9.42 2.64 -26.46
C PHE A 124 -9.29 1.28 -25.77
N LYS A 125 -10.39 0.78 -25.16
CA LYS A 125 -10.41 -0.53 -24.51
C LYS A 125 -10.17 -1.68 -25.48
N MET A 126 -10.63 -1.54 -26.73
CA MET A 126 -10.40 -2.51 -27.80
C MET A 126 -9.00 -2.42 -28.42
N ALA A 127 -8.35 -1.27 -28.31
CA ALA A 127 -7.07 -1.02 -28.95
C ALA A 127 -5.96 -1.93 -28.36
N PRO A 128 -5.01 -2.41 -29.21
CA PRO A 128 -3.82 -3.10 -28.73
C PRO A 128 -3.01 -2.24 -27.75
N LYS A 129 -2.22 -2.90 -26.91
CA LYS A 129 -1.41 -2.22 -25.88
C LYS A 129 -0.48 -1.14 -26.44
N GLU A 130 0.14 -1.37 -27.60
CA GLU A 130 1.02 -0.36 -28.21
C GLU A 130 0.29 0.91 -28.66
N VAL A 131 -0.97 0.77 -29.09
CA VAL A 131 -1.83 1.92 -29.41
C VAL A 131 -2.21 2.65 -28.13
N GLN A 132 -2.61 1.92 -27.08
CA GLN A 132 -2.91 2.50 -25.77
C GLN A 132 -1.70 3.28 -25.21
N ARG A 133 -0.50 2.71 -25.29
CA ARG A 133 0.76 3.36 -24.88
C ARG A 133 1.03 4.63 -25.67
N THR A 134 0.82 4.62 -26.97
CA THR A 134 1.01 5.81 -27.83
C THR A 134 0.05 6.94 -27.45
N ILE A 135 -1.20 6.60 -27.11
CA ILE A 135 -2.19 7.57 -26.61
C ILE A 135 -1.79 8.10 -25.23
N TRP A 136 -1.40 7.23 -24.29
CA TRP A 136 -0.95 7.65 -22.96
C TRP A 136 0.32 8.52 -22.99
N ARG A 137 1.25 8.28 -23.92
CA ARG A 137 2.45 9.12 -24.10
C ARG A 137 2.07 10.56 -24.48
N SER A 138 1.07 10.69 -25.34
CA SER A 138 0.62 11.97 -25.87
C SER A 138 -0.34 12.70 -24.93
N ASN A 139 -1.10 11.95 -24.13
CA ASN A 139 -2.09 12.46 -23.20
C ASN A 139 -1.83 11.97 -21.77
N SER A 140 -1.02 12.73 -21.02
CA SER A 140 -0.70 12.45 -19.61
C SER A 140 -1.92 12.52 -18.69
N THR A 141 -2.94 13.31 -19.05
CA THR A 141 -4.18 13.43 -18.28
C THR A 141 -4.99 12.14 -18.35
N ARG A 142 -5.11 11.55 -19.55
CA ARG A 142 -5.77 10.25 -19.72
C ARG A 142 -5.03 9.15 -18.95
N LEU A 143 -3.71 9.11 -19.06
CA LEU A 143 -2.90 8.17 -18.28
C LEU A 143 -3.17 8.32 -16.77
N GLY A 144 -3.16 9.55 -16.25
CA GLY A 144 -3.48 9.83 -14.85
C GLY A 144 -4.87 9.33 -14.42
N ASN A 145 -5.89 9.54 -15.26
CA ASN A 145 -7.26 9.07 -15.01
C ASN A 145 -7.37 7.53 -15.01
N ASP A 146 -6.61 6.85 -15.86
CA ASP A 146 -6.65 5.39 -15.95
C ASP A 146 -5.91 4.73 -14.78
N ILE A 147 -4.78 5.30 -14.35
CA ILE A 147 -3.96 4.73 -13.26
C ILE A 147 -4.46 5.09 -11.87
N VAL A 148 -5.27 6.14 -11.69
CA VAL A 148 -5.72 6.59 -10.36
C VAL A 148 -6.44 5.47 -9.60
N SER A 149 -7.24 4.66 -10.30
CA SER A 149 -7.97 3.53 -9.70
C SER A 149 -7.01 2.43 -9.23
N ILE A 150 -5.95 2.18 -9.98
CA ILE A 150 -4.91 1.18 -9.68
C ILE A 150 -4.08 1.64 -8.48
N VAL A 151 -3.69 2.91 -8.46
CA VAL A 151 -2.92 3.49 -7.36
C VAL A 151 -3.75 3.54 -6.07
N LYS A 152 -5.03 3.93 -6.15
CA LYS A 152 -5.95 3.85 -5.00
C LYS A 152 -6.11 2.41 -4.50
N ALA A 153 -6.27 1.45 -5.40
CA ALA A 153 -6.37 0.04 -5.00
C ALA A 153 -5.11 -0.46 -4.27
N TYR A 154 -3.91 0.04 -4.61
CA TYR A 154 -2.69 -0.28 -3.85
C TYR A 154 -2.66 0.44 -2.49
N ARG A 155 -3.04 1.73 -2.46
CA ARG A 155 -3.07 2.54 -1.24
C ARG A 155 -4.00 1.97 -0.18
N ASP A 156 -5.18 1.55 -0.61
CA ASP A 156 -6.26 1.09 0.25
C ASP A 156 -6.19 -0.44 0.49
N ASP A 157 -5.11 -1.10 0.05
CA ASP A 157 -4.88 -2.53 0.24
C ASP A 157 -4.59 -2.83 1.73
N PRO A 158 -5.42 -3.63 2.41
CA PRO A 158 -5.26 -3.92 3.84
C PRO A 158 -3.93 -4.58 4.20
N ASP A 159 -3.39 -5.42 3.31
CA ASP A 159 -2.12 -6.10 3.54
C ASP A 159 -0.99 -5.09 3.46
N VAL A 160 -1.00 -4.20 2.46
CA VAL A 160 0.00 -3.13 2.33
C VAL A 160 -0.03 -2.19 3.54
N ILE A 161 -1.22 -1.75 3.96
CA ILE A 161 -1.39 -0.88 5.13
C ILE A 161 -0.86 -1.55 6.40
N THR A 162 -1.24 -2.82 6.63
CA THR A 162 -0.82 -3.57 7.82
C THR A 162 0.69 -3.74 7.84
N MET A 163 1.29 -4.09 6.69
CA MET A 163 2.74 -4.24 6.63
C MET A 163 3.48 -2.91 6.79
N ALA A 164 2.92 -1.80 6.30
CA ALA A 164 3.49 -0.47 6.45
C ALA A 164 3.54 0.01 7.93
N LYS A 165 2.60 -0.46 8.77
CA LYS A 165 2.57 -0.18 10.21
C LYS A 165 3.54 -1.05 11.02
N GLU A 166 4.08 -2.13 10.45
CA GLU A 166 4.95 -3.06 11.17
C GLU A 166 6.34 -2.46 11.39
N MET A 167 6.69 -2.25 12.66
CA MET A 167 7.98 -1.77 13.13
C MET A 167 8.83 -2.89 13.72
N SER A 168 8.25 -4.06 14.03
CA SER A 168 9.01 -5.15 14.64
C SER A 168 9.94 -5.85 13.65
N ILE A 169 10.86 -6.65 14.22
CA ILE A 169 11.88 -7.39 13.49
C ILE A 169 11.25 -8.47 12.60
N ASP A 170 10.08 -9.02 12.96
CA ASP A 170 9.42 -10.06 12.17
C ASP A 170 8.66 -9.45 10.99
N GLN A 171 9.38 -8.97 9.98
CA GLN A 171 8.77 -8.41 8.79
C GLN A 171 8.21 -9.52 7.88
N PRO A 172 6.96 -9.38 7.40
CA PRO A 172 6.38 -10.32 6.47
C PRO A 172 7.09 -10.27 5.11
N THR A 173 7.19 -11.41 4.44
CA THR A 173 7.66 -11.48 3.06
C THR A 173 6.72 -10.68 2.16
N LYS A 174 7.22 -9.59 1.56
CA LYS A 174 6.44 -8.79 0.61
C LYS A 174 5.96 -9.68 -0.56
N LEU A 175 4.64 -9.75 -0.77
CA LEU A 175 4.04 -10.41 -1.93
C LEU A 175 3.84 -9.38 -3.05
N ILE A 176 4.10 -9.75 -4.31
CA ILE A 176 3.92 -8.85 -5.45
C ILE A 176 2.43 -8.49 -5.61
N ASN A 177 2.10 -7.24 -5.33
CA ASN A 177 0.74 -6.72 -5.38
C ASN A 177 0.20 -6.66 -6.84
N GLN A 178 -1.10 -6.96 -7.02
CA GLN A 178 -1.75 -6.94 -8.33
C GLN A 178 -1.70 -5.56 -9.00
N SER A 179 -1.79 -4.48 -8.22
CA SER A 179 -1.72 -3.11 -8.72
C SER A 179 -0.37 -2.80 -9.35
N VAL A 180 0.73 -3.30 -8.76
CA VAL A 180 2.08 -3.15 -9.33
C VAL A 180 2.19 -3.87 -10.67
N LYS A 181 1.64 -5.09 -10.79
CA LYS A 181 1.59 -5.84 -12.06
C LYS A 181 0.78 -5.11 -13.13
N LYS A 182 -0.35 -4.48 -12.76
CA LYS A 182 -1.16 -3.68 -13.68
C LYS A 182 -0.41 -2.43 -14.17
N LEU A 183 0.32 -1.75 -13.29
CA LEU A 183 1.17 -0.62 -13.70
C LEU A 183 2.27 -1.07 -14.66
N LEU A 184 2.93 -2.19 -14.36
CA LEU A 184 3.96 -2.78 -15.23
C LEU A 184 3.42 -3.10 -16.64
N ASP A 185 2.19 -3.63 -16.73
CA ASP A 185 1.51 -3.88 -18.01
C ASP A 185 1.21 -2.58 -18.79
N ILE A 186 0.90 -1.49 -18.10
CA ILE A 186 0.64 -0.17 -18.71
C ILE A 186 1.91 0.37 -19.37
N PHE A 187 3.01 0.54 -18.63
CA PHE A 187 4.21 1.17 -19.19
C PHE A 187 5.08 0.20 -20.00
N GLY A 188 5.10 -1.10 -19.68
CA GLY A 188 5.93 -2.07 -20.42
C GLY A 188 7.41 -1.70 -20.38
N ASP A 189 8.04 -1.57 -21.55
CA ASP A 189 9.43 -1.08 -21.71
C ASP A 189 9.49 0.42 -22.06
N ASP A 190 8.38 1.15 -21.94
CA ASP A 190 8.32 2.54 -22.33
C ASP A 190 8.86 3.50 -21.26
N LEU A 191 10.03 4.09 -21.53
CA LEU A 191 10.70 5.03 -20.62
C LEU A 191 9.85 6.26 -20.30
N LYS A 192 9.10 6.81 -21.27
CA LYS A 192 8.32 8.04 -21.07
C LYS A 192 7.10 7.79 -20.20
N LEU A 193 6.40 6.68 -20.42
CA LEU A 193 5.27 6.29 -19.59
C LEU A 193 5.71 5.95 -18.17
N TYR A 194 6.86 5.28 -18.03
CA TYR A 194 7.47 5.07 -16.73
C TYR A 194 7.71 6.38 -16.00
N ASP A 195 8.40 7.34 -16.64
CA ASP A 195 8.68 8.66 -16.05
C ASP A 195 7.40 9.42 -15.69
N HIS A 196 6.36 9.35 -16.52
CA HIS A 196 5.05 9.94 -16.22
C HIS A 196 4.40 9.33 -14.98
N ILE A 197 4.45 8.01 -14.82
CA ILE A 197 3.91 7.32 -13.64
C ILE A 197 4.73 7.68 -12.40
N ILE A 198 6.06 7.68 -12.46
CA ILE A 198 6.89 8.08 -11.31
C ILE A 198 6.63 9.55 -10.93
N MET A 199 6.51 10.45 -11.91
CA MET A 199 6.16 11.85 -11.66
C MET A 199 4.78 11.99 -11.03
N TYR A 200 3.79 11.20 -11.47
CA TYR A 200 2.46 11.16 -10.88
C TYR A 200 2.51 10.71 -9.41
N LEU A 201 3.27 9.64 -9.10
CA LEU A 201 3.46 9.16 -7.73
C LEU A 201 4.15 10.20 -6.83
N ARG A 202 5.18 10.90 -7.33
CA ARG A 202 5.80 12.02 -6.60
C ARG A 202 4.79 13.13 -6.30
N GLY A 203 3.93 13.44 -7.27
CA GLY A 203 2.86 14.43 -7.11
C GLY A 203 1.89 14.05 -6.00
N LEU A 204 1.40 12.80 -6.00
CA LEU A 204 0.54 12.28 -4.94
C LEU A 204 1.22 12.30 -3.58
N PHE A 205 2.48 11.84 -3.50
CA PHE A 205 3.23 11.84 -2.25
C PHE A 205 3.40 13.25 -1.68
N VAL A 206 3.73 14.25 -2.50
CA VAL A 206 3.85 15.64 -2.03
C VAL A 206 2.52 16.18 -1.54
N GLN A 207 1.42 15.84 -2.23
CA GLN A 207 0.07 16.29 -1.87
C GLN A 207 -0.40 15.68 -0.54
N THR A 208 -0.24 14.37 -0.35
CA THR A 208 -0.82 13.65 0.81
C THR A 208 0.15 13.43 1.96
N ASN A 209 1.47 13.41 1.70
CA ASN A 209 2.53 12.97 2.63
C ASN A 209 2.45 11.50 3.06
N GLU A 210 1.76 10.64 2.32
CA GLU A 210 1.57 9.25 2.73
C GLU A 210 2.73 8.36 2.28
N ALA A 211 3.33 7.64 3.23
CA ALA A 211 4.48 6.75 2.98
C ALA A 211 4.14 5.58 2.04
N VAL A 212 2.87 5.23 1.86
CA VAL A 212 2.44 4.16 0.93
C VAL A 212 2.87 4.42 -0.52
N TYR A 213 2.98 5.69 -0.93
CA TYR A 213 3.51 6.03 -2.26
C TYR A 213 5.02 5.82 -2.36
N CYS A 214 5.73 5.88 -1.23
CA CYS A 214 7.13 5.50 -1.14
C CYS A 214 7.29 3.98 -1.26
N THR A 215 6.40 3.20 -0.62
CA THR A 215 6.34 1.74 -0.78
C THR A 215 6.04 1.36 -2.22
N LEU A 216 5.04 2.00 -2.86
CA LEU A 216 4.70 1.74 -4.26
C LEU A 216 5.88 2.06 -5.20
N ARG A 217 6.60 3.16 -4.93
CA ARG A 217 7.82 3.51 -5.68
C ARG A 217 8.90 2.43 -5.56
N PHE A 218 9.09 1.90 -4.36
CA PHE A 218 10.02 0.79 -4.10
C PHE A 218 9.59 -0.48 -4.85
N ASP A 219 8.32 -0.86 -4.73
CA ASP A 219 7.80 -2.09 -5.33
C ASP A 219 7.82 -2.04 -6.87
N ILE A 220 7.61 -0.87 -7.47
CA ILE A 220 7.77 -0.68 -8.93
C ILE A 220 9.22 -0.94 -9.35
N LEU A 221 10.22 -0.46 -8.61
CA LEU A 221 11.64 -0.75 -8.92
C LEU A 221 11.92 -2.25 -8.89
N MET A 222 11.39 -2.94 -7.88
CA MET A 222 11.57 -4.38 -7.74
C MET A 222 10.83 -5.16 -8.83
N ALA A 223 9.61 -4.76 -9.17
CA ALA A 223 8.86 -5.38 -10.27
C ALA A 223 9.54 -5.19 -11.64
N VAL A 224 10.09 -4.01 -11.91
CA VAL A 224 10.85 -3.73 -13.15
C VAL A 224 12.09 -4.63 -13.22
N HIS A 225 12.81 -4.78 -12.12
CA HIS A 225 13.98 -5.65 -12.02
C HIS A 225 13.61 -7.12 -12.22
N GLU A 226 12.59 -7.62 -11.52
CA GLU A 226 12.12 -9.01 -11.59
C GLU A 226 11.55 -9.37 -12.96
N ALA A 227 10.93 -8.42 -13.65
CA ALA A 227 10.43 -8.61 -15.01
C ALA A 227 11.54 -8.60 -16.08
N GLY A 228 12.79 -8.30 -15.72
CA GLY A 228 13.92 -8.29 -16.65
C GLY A 228 13.88 -7.12 -17.64
N LEU A 229 13.24 -6.00 -17.28
CA LEU A 229 13.18 -4.80 -18.11
C LEU A 229 14.49 -4.01 -17.98
N VAL A 230 15.49 -4.43 -18.77
CA VAL A 230 16.89 -3.99 -18.65
C VAL A 230 17.06 -2.49 -18.92
N ASP A 231 16.37 -1.94 -19.92
CA ASP A 231 16.56 -0.54 -20.30
C ASP A 231 15.93 0.40 -19.27
N LEU A 232 14.75 0.09 -18.76
CA LEU A 232 14.18 0.76 -17.59
C LEU A 232 15.06 0.64 -16.35
N SER A 233 15.63 -0.54 -16.09
CA SER A 233 16.52 -0.77 -14.95
C SER A 233 17.85 0.01 -15.02
N LYS A 234 18.25 0.45 -16.22
CA LYS A 234 19.40 1.34 -16.44
C LYS A 234 19.00 2.81 -16.40
N HIS A 235 17.81 3.14 -16.90
CA HIS A 235 17.25 4.49 -16.89
C HIS A 235 16.99 4.97 -15.47
N ASP A 236 16.40 4.13 -14.61
CA ASP A 236 16.15 4.48 -13.23
C ASP A 236 17.39 4.35 -12.36
N ARG A 237 17.98 5.50 -12.04
CA ARG A 237 19.20 5.61 -11.22
C ARG A 237 19.01 5.11 -9.80
N CYS A 238 17.79 4.96 -9.28
CA CYS A 238 17.56 4.46 -7.92
C CYS A 238 17.50 2.93 -7.81
N ARG A 239 17.54 2.21 -8.93
CA ARG A 239 17.43 0.75 -8.95
C ARG A 239 18.48 0.06 -8.08
N ASP A 240 19.74 0.48 -8.15
CA ASP A 240 20.82 -0.15 -7.39
C ASP A 240 20.68 0.05 -5.88
N LEU A 241 20.18 1.22 -5.46
CA LEU A 241 19.86 1.47 -4.06
C LEU A 241 18.73 0.55 -3.59
N ALA A 242 17.61 0.54 -4.31
CA ALA A 242 16.46 -0.28 -3.95
C ALA A 242 16.81 -1.78 -3.91
N TRP A 243 17.62 -2.27 -4.84
CA TRP A 243 18.07 -3.67 -4.85
C TRP A 243 18.95 -4.03 -3.65
N ASN A 244 19.86 -3.13 -3.23
CA ASN A 244 20.65 -3.37 -2.03
C ASN A 244 19.79 -3.33 -0.77
N LEU A 245 18.83 -2.40 -0.69
CA LEU A 245 17.91 -2.29 0.44
C LEU A 245 16.91 -3.44 0.52
N ASP A 246 16.42 -3.96 -0.61
CA ASP A 246 15.53 -5.12 -0.65
C ASP A 246 16.22 -6.37 -0.05
N ALA A 247 17.48 -6.59 -0.40
CA ALA A 247 18.26 -7.66 0.22
C ALA A 247 18.45 -7.46 1.74
N CYS A 248 18.65 -6.21 2.18
CA CYS A 248 18.73 -5.88 3.60
C CYS A 248 17.39 -6.07 4.32
N ASN A 249 16.26 -5.71 3.68
CA ASN A 249 14.92 -5.92 4.22
C ASN A 249 14.61 -7.42 4.37
N ARG A 250 14.96 -8.25 3.37
CA ARG A 250 14.74 -9.71 3.42
C ARG A 250 15.59 -10.43 4.47
N THR A 251 16.79 -9.93 4.74
CA THR A 251 17.73 -10.54 5.70
C THR A 251 17.72 -9.87 7.06
N LEU A 252 17.02 -8.72 7.18
CA LEU A 252 17.03 -7.82 8.33
C LEU A 252 18.45 -7.49 8.80
N SER A 253 19.38 -7.43 7.85
CA SER A 253 20.81 -7.29 8.10
C SER A 253 21.44 -6.33 7.09
N MET A 254 22.24 -5.40 7.62
CA MET A 254 23.11 -4.54 6.82
C MET A 254 24.56 -4.93 7.07
N ASP A 255 25.00 -5.97 6.37
CA ASP A 255 26.41 -6.39 6.40
C ASP A 255 27.34 -5.32 5.80
N HIS A 256 28.64 -5.46 6.06
CA HIS A 256 29.65 -4.50 5.62
C HIS A 256 29.63 -4.28 4.09
N ARG A 257 29.44 -5.36 3.31
CA ARG A 257 29.42 -5.29 1.84
C ARG A 257 28.23 -4.48 1.34
N ARG A 258 27.04 -4.68 1.93
CA ARG A 258 25.83 -3.92 1.58
C ARG A 258 25.99 -2.45 1.93
N VAL A 259 26.53 -2.14 3.10
CA VAL A 259 26.82 -0.76 3.52
C VAL A 259 27.81 -0.09 2.54
N GLU A 260 28.88 -0.78 2.15
CA GLU A 260 29.83 -0.26 1.15
C GLU A 260 29.19 -0.01 -0.21
N ASN A 261 28.35 -0.93 -0.70
CA ASN A 261 27.64 -0.75 -1.96
C ASN A 261 26.70 0.46 -1.92
N ILE A 262 25.96 0.64 -0.82
CA ILE A 262 25.08 1.80 -0.63
C ILE A 262 25.92 3.08 -0.56
N LYS A 263 27.03 3.10 0.18
CA LYS A 263 27.93 4.27 0.22
C LYS A 263 28.48 4.62 -1.17
N LYS A 264 28.98 3.64 -1.92
CA LYS A 264 29.46 3.82 -3.31
C LYS A 264 28.37 4.36 -4.23
N PHE A 265 27.13 3.92 -4.04
CA PHE A 265 25.98 4.48 -4.75
C PHE A 265 25.83 5.98 -4.49
N PHE A 266 25.83 6.40 -3.22
CA PHE A 266 25.75 7.82 -2.85
C PHE A 266 26.93 8.65 -3.37
N ASP A 267 28.15 8.11 -3.33
CA ASP A 267 29.35 8.79 -3.84
C ASP A 267 29.27 9.08 -5.35
N GLY A 268 28.48 8.30 -6.09
CA GLY A 268 28.24 8.47 -7.52
C GLY A 268 27.21 9.56 -7.88
N ILE A 269 26.64 10.27 -6.90
CA ILE A 269 25.55 11.23 -7.12
C ILE A 269 26.00 12.65 -6.78
N ALA A 270 25.71 13.61 -7.67
CA ALA A 270 26.07 15.00 -7.47
C ALA A 270 25.26 15.65 -6.32
N LYS A 271 25.87 16.56 -5.54
CA LYS A 271 25.35 17.11 -4.27
C LYS A 271 23.97 17.80 -4.29
N ASP A 272 23.41 18.09 -5.46
CA ASP A 272 22.08 18.72 -5.65
C ASP A 272 21.28 18.04 -6.78
N ASP A 273 21.61 16.77 -7.08
CA ASP A 273 20.97 16.00 -8.15
C ASP A 273 19.49 15.73 -7.83
N PRO A 274 18.54 15.99 -8.75
CA PRO A 274 17.11 15.72 -8.54
C PRO A 274 16.78 14.30 -8.09
N VAL A 275 17.63 13.31 -8.40
CA VAL A 275 17.49 11.92 -7.95
C VAL A 275 17.44 11.78 -6.42
N HIS A 276 17.97 12.75 -5.67
CA HIS A 276 17.82 12.81 -4.22
C HIS A 276 16.35 12.79 -3.76
N GLY A 277 15.42 13.31 -4.56
CA GLY A 277 14.00 13.22 -4.26
C GLY A 277 13.50 11.76 -4.21
N ASP A 278 13.86 10.95 -5.21
CA ASP A 278 13.48 9.53 -5.25
C ASP A 278 14.22 8.70 -4.21
N ILE A 279 15.50 9.00 -3.97
CA ILE A 279 16.26 8.34 -2.91
C ILE A 279 15.59 8.60 -1.56
N ALA A 280 15.18 9.83 -1.29
CA ALA A 280 14.47 10.16 -0.06
C ALA A 280 13.14 9.40 0.04
N MET A 281 12.37 9.27 -1.05
CA MET A 281 11.18 8.42 -1.04
C MET A 281 11.52 6.96 -0.72
N ILE A 282 12.54 6.37 -1.36
CA ILE A 282 12.95 4.99 -1.10
C ILE A 282 13.37 4.79 0.37
N LEU A 283 14.07 5.76 0.97
CA LEU A 283 14.45 5.72 2.38
C LEU A 283 13.26 5.97 3.32
N ASN A 284 12.20 6.62 2.84
CA ASN A 284 10.97 6.86 3.57
C ASN A 284 9.95 5.71 3.45
N ASP A 285 10.24 4.69 2.64
CA ASP A 285 9.50 3.42 2.67
C ASP A 285 9.53 2.87 4.11
N PRO A 286 8.37 2.55 4.72
CA PRO A 286 8.30 2.15 6.13
C PRO A 286 9.22 0.98 6.47
N PHE A 287 9.24 -0.07 5.62
CA PHE A 287 10.08 -1.25 5.83
C PHE A 287 11.56 -0.89 5.85
N THR A 288 12.00 -0.14 4.85
CA THR A 288 13.38 0.33 4.72
C THR A 288 13.77 1.20 5.91
N SER A 289 12.94 2.17 6.27
CA SER A 289 13.22 3.08 7.38
C SER A 289 13.29 2.35 8.73
N ASN A 290 12.43 1.36 8.95
CA ASN A 290 12.42 0.53 10.16
C ASN A 290 13.65 -0.39 10.20
N MET A 291 14.01 -1.03 9.09
CA MET A 291 15.21 -1.87 8.99
C MET A 291 16.48 -1.06 9.29
N ILE A 292 16.62 0.15 8.73
CA ILE A 292 17.74 1.05 9.02
C ILE A 292 17.73 1.47 10.49
N THR A 293 16.56 1.72 11.08
CA THR A 293 16.43 2.05 12.51
C THR A 293 16.85 0.89 13.41
N SER A 294 16.43 -0.34 13.12
CA SER A 294 16.86 -1.53 13.86
C SER A 294 18.39 -1.67 13.79
N ARG A 295 19.00 -1.42 12.63
CA ARG A 295 20.46 -1.42 12.53
C ARG A 295 21.10 -0.28 13.31
N LEU A 296 20.52 0.92 13.32
CA LEU A 296 21.00 2.04 14.11
C LEU A 296 21.04 1.69 15.60
N LEU A 297 19.99 1.02 16.11
CA LEU A 297 19.93 0.55 17.50
C LEU A 297 21.06 -0.46 17.80
N ILE A 298 21.32 -1.40 16.90
CA ILE A 298 22.41 -2.37 17.04
C ILE A 298 23.78 -1.64 17.08
N LEU A 299 24.02 -0.70 16.16
CA LEU A 299 25.25 0.09 16.13
C LEU A 299 25.43 0.93 17.40
N LEU A 300 24.34 1.49 17.94
CA LEU A 300 24.37 2.24 19.18
C LEU A 300 24.74 1.32 20.37
N ASN A 301 24.18 0.12 20.43
CA ASN A 301 24.53 -0.87 21.45
C ASN A 301 26.01 -1.30 21.34
N GLU A 302 26.49 -1.60 20.13
CA GLU A 302 27.90 -1.90 19.86
C GLU A 302 28.83 -0.74 20.27
N ALA A 303 28.45 0.50 19.98
CA ALA A 303 29.23 1.68 20.38
C ALA A 303 29.28 1.82 21.92
N ALA A 304 28.12 1.69 22.58
CA ALA A 304 27.99 1.84 24.01
C ALA A 304 28.81 0.77 24.77
N GLN A 305 28.71 -0.51 24.37
CA GLN A 305 29.50 -1.60 24.97
C GLN A 305 31.02 -1.41 24.81
N ASN A 306 31.45 -0.75 23.74
CA ASN A 306 32.86 -0.44 23.49
C ASN A 306 33.32 0.90 24.09
N GLY A 307 32.47 1.58 24.87
CA GLY A 307 32.77 2.88 25.47
C GLY A 307 32.96 4.02 24.44
N ARG A 308 32.41 3.87 23.23
CA ARG A 308 32.46 4.88 22.17
C ARG A 308 31.22 5.76 22.24
N THR A 309 31.40 7.07 22.05
CA THR A 309 30.27 8.01 21.99
C THR A 309 29.67 8.04 20.59
N ALA A 310 28.36 8.33 20.48
CA ALA A 310 27.66 8.40 19.20
C ALA A 310 28.30 9.41 18.22
N GLN A 311 28.81 10.54 18.73
CA GLN A 311 29.52 11.56 17.96
C GLN A 311 30.81 11.06 17.29
N SER A 312 31.47 10.09 17.90
CA SER A 312 32.75 9.56 17.42
C SER A 312 32.59 8.51 16.32
N ASP A 313 31.37 7.97 16.14
CA ASP A 313 31.10 6.90 15.17
C ASP A 313 30.43 7.44 13.90
N GLN A 314 31.23 7.59 12.84
CA GLN A 314 30.77 8.07 11.54
C GLN A 314 29.73 7.15 10.89
N THR A 315 29.74 5.84 11.18
CA THR A 315 28.76 4.89 10.63
C THR A 315 27.41 5.08 11.29
N LEU A 316 27.40 5.34 12.60
CA LEU A 316 26.20 5.66 13.36
C LEU A 316 25.56 6.96 12.85
N ILE A 317 26.35 8.03 12.71
CA ILE A 317 25.89 9.31 12.16
C ILE A 317 25.35 9.15 10.74
N TRP A 318 26.04 8.39 9.89
CA TRP A 318 25.60 8.14 8.52
C TRP A 318 24.25 7.39 8.48
N THR A 319 24.10 6.36 9.31
CA THR A 319 22.86 5.56 9.40
C THR A 319 21.68 6.43 9.86
N ALA A 320 21.90 7.26 10.89
CA ALA A 320 20.92 8.24 11.35
C ALA A 320 20.57 9.28 10.27
N THR A 321 21.55 9.70 9.47
CA THR A 321 21.35 10.61 8.34
C THR A 321 20.45 10.01 7.26
N MET A 322 20.54 8.70 7.00
CA MET A 322 19.65 8.03 6.03
C MET A 322 18.18 8.05 6.49
N ILE A 323 17.93 7.79 7.77
CA ILE A 323 16.58 7.89 8.36
C ILE A 323 16.07 9.33 8.26
N ASN A 324 16.91 10.30 8.64
CA ASN A 324 16.56 11.72 8.59
C ASN A 324 16.29 12.18 7.15
N PHE A 325 17.03 11.67 6.18
CA PHE A 325 16.83 11.99 4.77
C PHE A 325 15.48 11.48 4.26
N GLY A 326 15.11 10.24 4.59
CA GLY A 326 13.78 9.69 4.31
C GLY A 326 12.66 10.54 4.93
N ALA A 327 12.78 10.89 6.22
CA ALA A 327 11.80 11.73 6.92
C ALA A 327 11.57 13.11 6.28
N HIS A 328 12.56 13.62 5.53
CA HIS A 328 12.49 14.90 4.83
C HIS A 328 12.10 14.78 3.35
N ALA A 329 11.75 13.59 2.85
CA ALA A 329 11.48 13.34 1.43
C ALA A 329 10.47 14.33 0.83
N LYS A 330 9.34 14.56 1.50
CA LYS A 330 8.33 15.52 1.03
C LYS A 330 8.91 16.92 0.87
N LYS A 331 9.66 17.43 1.86
CA LYS A 331 10.27 18.77 1.81
C LYS A 331 11.31 18.87 0.69
N VAL A 332 12.13 17.84 0.51
CA VAL A 332 13.16 17.77 -0.54
C VAL A 332 12.51 17.88 -1.93
N ILE A 333 11.43 17.13 -2.17
CA ILE A 333 10.72 17.13 -3.46
C ILE A 333 9.92 18.42 -3.66
N GLN A 334 9.14 18.83 -2.67
CA GLN A 334 8.24 19.99 -2.74
C GLN A 334 9.00 21.29 -2.99
N TYR A 335 10.09 21.51 -2.25
CA TYR A 335 10.90 22.73 -2.39
C TYR A 335 12.03 22.61 -3.43
N ARG A 336 12.18 21.43 -4.06
CA ARG A 336 13.27 21.12 -5.00
C ARG A 336 14.66 21.46 -4.43
N LYS A 337 14.83 21.22 -3.13
CA LYS A 337 16.09 21.39 -2.41
C LYS A 337 16.71 20.03 -2.21
N TYR A 338 17.44 19.56 -3.20
CA TYR A 338 18.00 18.21 -3.32
C TYR A 338 19.25 17.96 -2.45
N LYS A 339 19.29 18.55 -1.25
CA LYS A 339 20.38 18.38 -0.28
C LYS A 339 20.00 17.38 0.77
N ILE A 340 20.95 16.51 1.11
CA ILE A 340 20.81 15.56 2.23
C ILE A 340 20.78 16.36 3.54
N PRO A 341 19.68 16.32 4.31
CA PRO A 341 19.56 17.05 5.56
C PRO A 341 20.41 16.39 6.65
N LYS A 342 21.19 17.21 7.36
CA LYS A 342 21.98 16.74 8.50
C LYS A 342 21.08 16.41 9.68
N VAL A 343 21.48 15.42 10.46
CA VAL A 343 20.87 15.13 11.76
C VAL A 343 21.25 16.25 12.73
N GLU A 344 20.30 16.70 13.53
CA GLU A 344 20.53 17.75 14.51
C GLU A 344 21.49 17.31 15.61
N VAL A 345 22.32 18.26 16.07
CA VAL A 345 23.34 18.01 17.09
C VAL A 345 22.72 17.51 18.39
N ASN A 346 21.54 18.02 18.79
CA ASN A 346 20.84 17.56 19.98
C ASN A 346 20.47 16.07 19.92
N VAL A 347 20.16 15.54 18.74
CA VAL A 347 19.86 14.11 18.57
C VAL A 347 21.12 13.28 18.79
N ILE A 348 22.24 13.67 18.18
CA ILE A 348 23.50 12.92 18.26
C ILE A 348 24.12 13.04 19.67
N ASP A 349 24.18 14.24 20.21
CA ASP A 349 24.96 14.56 21.40
C ASP A 349 24.23 14.24 22.69
N ARG A 350 22.92 14.54 22.73
CA ARG A 350 22.12 14.43 23.94
C ARG A 350 21.26 13.17 23.90
N PHE A 351 20.40 13.06 22.89
CA PHE A 351 19.42 11.96 22.83
C PHE A 351 20.07 10.58 22.66
N MET A 352 20.98 10.41 21.69
CA MET A 352 21.67 9.14 21.49
C MET A 352 22.60 8.78 22.65
N THR A 353 23.15 9.78 23.36
CA THR A 353 23.92 9.56 24.59
C THR A 353 23.01 9.04 25.72
N THR A 354 21.85 9.65 25.94
CA THR A 354 20.85 9.15 26.90
C THR A 354 20.46 7.70 26.55
N MET A 355 20.17 7.42 25.28
CA MET A 355 19.86 6.06 24.81
C MET A 355 21.02 5.08 25.02
N SER A 356 22.26 5.50 24.77
CA SER A 356 23.45 4.66 25.00
C SER A 356 23.59 4.29 26.48
N ASN A 357 23.36 5.26 27.37
CA ASN A 357 23.40 5.02 28.81
C ASN A 357 22.26 4.09 29.26
N CYS A 358 21.04 4.26 28.72
CA CYS A 358 19.94 3.32 28.96
C CYS A 358 20.29 1.89 28.55
N ILE A 359 20.90 1.70 27.38
CA ILE A 359 21.34 0.39 26.87
C ILE A 359 22.45 -0.19 27.76
N LEU A 360 23.41 0.63 28.18
CA LEU A 360 24.49 0.21 29.08
C LEU A 360 23.96 -0.23 30.44
N ASP A 361 23.04 0.53 31.03
CA ASP A 361 22.39 0.16 32.29
C ASP A 361 21.72 -1.20 32.19
N ASP A 362 20.98 -1.45 31.11
CA ASP A 362 20.22 -2.69 30.94
C ASP A 362 21.13 -3.88 30.66
N THR A 363 22.20 -3.68 29.87
CA THR A 363 23.19 -4.73 29.61
C THR A 363 23.96 -5.08 30.88
N LEU A 364 24.41 -4.09 31.66
CA LEU A 364 25.03 -4.30 32.97
C LEU A 364 24.08 -4.99 33.94
N ARG A 365 22.80 -4.62 33.92
CA ARG A 365 21.78 -5.22 34.78
C ARG A 365 21.51 -6.68 34.41
N SER A 366 21.45 -7.00 33.13
CA SER A 366 21.30 -8.37 32.63
C SER A 366 22.49 -9.24 33.05
N LEU A 367 23.71 -8.70 32.96
CA LEU A 367 24.92 -9.37 33.46
C LEU A 367 24.89 -9.53 34.99
N ARG A 368 24.46 -8.50 35.74
CA ARG A 368 24.41 -8.54 37.21
C ARG A 368 23.27 -9.37 37.78
N GLN A 369 22.18 -9.63 37.07
CA GLN A 369 21.21 -10.63 37.54
C GLN A 369 21.82 -12.03 37.71
N SER A 370 23.01 -12.27 37.16
CA SER A 370 23.82 -13.48 37.41
C SER A 370 24.79 -13.38 38.62
N ALA A 371 24.97 -12.20 39.21
CA ALA A 371 25.86 -11.92 40.33
C ALA A 371 25.09 -11.19 41.46
N GLU A 372 24.95 -11.80 42.63
CA GLU A 372 24.07 -11.42 43.75
C GLU A 372 24.37 -10.06 44.45
N GLU A 373 24.62 -8.96 43.72
CA GLU A 373 24.90 -7.65 44.30
C GLU A 373 23.92 -6.57 43.81
N SER A 374 23.02 -6.19 44.72
CA SER A 374 22.14 -5.01 44.61
C SER A 374 22.89 -3.76 45.08
N ALA A 375 23.77 -3.22 44.24
CA ALA A 375 24.24 -1.85 44.41
C ALA A 375 23.17 -0.87 43.88
N GLY A 376 22.84 0.16 44.66
CA GLY A 376 21.93 1.23 44.26
C GLY A 376 22.58 2.08 43.18
N TYR A 377 22.08 1.96 41.95
CA TYR A 377 22.40 2.85 40.85
C TYR A 377 21.20 3.74 40.56
N GLU A 378 21.45 5.03 40.37
CA GLU A 378 20.46 5.94 39.80
C GLU A 378 20.21 5.53 38.35
N GLU A 379 18.96 5.28 37.99
CA GLU A 379 18.61 4.94 36.61
C GLU A 379 18.68 6.19 35.73
N VAL A 380 19.11 6.01 34.49
CA VAL A 380 19.13 7.11 33.51
C VAL A 380 17.71 7.65 33.26
N GLU A 381 17.50 8.92 33.57
CA GLU A 381 16.23 9.61 33.28
C GLU A 381 16.30 10.41 31.97
N PHE A 382 15.17 10.47 31.26
CA PHE A 382 15.03 11.33 30.08
C PHE A 382 14.85 12.78 30.51
N THR A 383 15.74 13.65 30.04
CA THR A 383 15.69 15.08 30.36
C THR A 383 14.57 15.79 29.58
N PRO A 384 14.12 16.99 30.03
CA PRO A 384 13.17 17.80 29.26
C PRO A 384 13.63 18.09 27.82
N GLU A 385 14.94 18.25 27.61
CA GLU A 385 15.51 18.45 26.27
C GLU A 385 15.38 17.20 25.38
N ASN A 386 15.46 15.99 25.97
CA ASN A 386 15.21 14.76 25.25
C ASN A 386 13.74 14.67 24.80
N LEU A 387 12.80 15.14 25.63
CA LEU A 387 11.38 15.20 25.29
C LEU A 387 11.13 16.16 24.12
N THR A 388 11.72 17.36 24.15
CA THR A 388 11.66 18.29 23.01
C THR A 388 12.24 17.65 21.74
N THR A 389 13.37 16.95 21.86
CA THR A 389 14.00 16.27 20.73
C THR A 389 13.10 15.19 20.10
N LEU A 390 12.28 14.49 20.90
CA LEU A 390 11.29 13.52 20.39
C LEU A 390 10.17 14.20 19.60
N ASN A 391 9.78 15.42 19.95
CA ASN A 391 8.75 16.15 19.22
C ASN A 391 9.25 16.60 17.84
N ASP A 392 10.53 16.93 17.71
CA ASP A 392 11.10 17.51 16.48
C ASP A 392 11.77 16.48 15.55
N SER A 393 12.29 15.37 16.11
CA SER A 393 13.13 14.43 15.36
C SER A 393 12.51 13.04 15.16
N GLU A 394 12.30 12.70 13.89
CA GLU A 394 11.87 11.36 13.48
C GLU A 394 12.89 10.28 13.86
N VAL A 395 14.19 10.60 13.79
CA VAL A 395 15.27 9.67 14.16
C VAL A 395 15.17 9.31 15.64
N ALA A 396 14.95 10.30 16.50
CA ALA A 396 14.82 10.08 17.94
C ALA A 396 13.60 9.24 18.27
N ARG A 397 12.44 9.56 17.67
CA ARG A 397 11.19 8.79 17.86
C ARG A 397 11.34 7.34 17.45
N LYS A 398 11.78 7.09 16.21
CA LYS A 398 11.94 5.72 15.69
C LYS A 398 12.94 4.93 16.52
N LEU A 399 14.06 5.54 16.91
CA LEU A 399 15.07 4.88 17.76
C LEU A 399 14.49 4.46 19.12
N LEU A 400 13.72 5.34 19.79
CA LEU A 400 13.06 5.00 21.05
C LEU A 400 12.03 3.89 20.88
N CYS A 401 11.16 4.00 19.87
CA CYS A 401 10.14 2.98 19.58
C CYS A 401 10.77 1.61 19.32
N HIS A 402 11.83 1.54 18.50
CA HIS A 402 12.55 0.29 18.22
C HIS A 402 13.21 -0.28 19.48
N TYR A 403 13.80 0.57 20.33
CA TYR A 403 14.34 0.13 21.61
C TYR A 403 13.26 -0.44 22.54
N ILE A 404 12.10 0.22 22.66
CA ILE A 404 10.99 -0.28 23.48
C ILE A 404 10.47 -1.62 22.95
N LEU A 405 10.33 -1.77 21.63
CA LEU A 405 9.92 -3.04 21.02
C LEU A 405 10.94 -4.15 21.30
N ASP A 406 12.23 -3.85 21.17
CA ASP A 406 13.30 -4.78 21.54
C ASP A 406 13.23 -5.18 23.02
N ARG A 407 13.05 -4.23 23.95
CA ARG A 407 12.88 -4.52 25.38
C ARG A 407 11.63 -5.34 25.68
N LEU A 408 10.50 -5.08 25.00
CA LEU A 408 9.27 -5.85 25.15
C LEU A 408 9.44 -7.28 24.62
N SER A 409 10.17 -7.49 23.51
CA SER A 409 10.46 -8.82 22.98
C SER A 409 11.22 -9.69 24.00
N HIS A 410 12.09 -9.06 24.81
CA HIS A 410 12.86 -9.68 25.88
C HIS A 410 12.15 -9.68 27.24
N LEU A 411 10.96 -9.09 27.34
CA LEU A 411 10.19 -8.96 28.59
C LEU A 411 10.94 -8.25 29.71
N ASP A 412 11.64 -7.17 29.36
CA ASP A 412 12.42 -6.39 30.31
C ASP A 412 11.50 -5.52 31.20
N ILE A 413 11.09 -6.09 32.33
CA ILE A 413 10.21 -5.44 33.32
C ILE A 413 10.84 -4.22 34.01
N LYS A 414 12.12 -3.91 33.78
CA LYS A 414 12.82 -2.78 34.39
C LYS A 414 13.05 -1.66 33.38
N ALA A 415 13.41 -1.99 32.14
CA ALA A 415 13.58 -0.98 31.09
C ALA A 415 12.24 -0.36 30.66
N LEU A 416 11.17 -1.15 30.55
CA LEU A 416 9.89 -0.68 30.03
C LEU A 416 9.21 0.41 30.90
N PRO A 417 9.12 0.29 32.23
CA PRO A 417 8.55 1.34 33.08
C PRO A 417 9.29 2.68 32.99
N ARG A 418 10.60 2.64 32.69
CA ARG A 418 11.43 3.84 32.53
C ARG A 418 11.15 4.55 31.21
N THR A 419 10.89 3.82 30.13
CA THR A 419 10.80 4.39 28.78
C THR A 419 9.38 4.60 28.25
N LEU A 420 8.40 3.81 28.69
CA LEU A 420 7.02 3.97 28.23
C LEU A 420 6.39 5.33 28.61
N PRO A 421 6.60 5.88 29.83
CA PRO A 421 6.06 7.19 30.18
C PRO A 421 6.54 8.33 29.27
N VAL A 422 7.74 8.19 28.69
CA VAL A 422 8.32 9.16 27.75
C VAL A 422 7.42 9.33 26.51
N ILE A 423 6.82 8.23 26.02
CA ILE A 423 5.86 8.26 24.91
C ILE A 423 4.56 8.95 25.33
N VAL A 424 4.07 8.68 26.55
CA VAL A 424 2.87 9.34 27.09
C VAL A 424 3.06 10.86 27.13
N THR A 425 4.22 11.33 27.60
CA THR A 425 4.53 12.76 27.66
C THR A 425 4.62 13.37 26.27
N SER A 426 5.34 12.74 25.33
CA SER A 426 5.43 13.25 23.96
C SER A 426 4.08 13.29 23.25
N LEU A 427 3.23 12.28 23.41
CA LEU A 427 1.86 12.32 22.88
C LEU A 427 1.02 13.43 23.50
N ARG A 428 1.12 13.61 24.81
CA ARG A 428 0.39 14.66 25.53
C ARG A 428 0.76 16.06 25.03
N ASP A 429 2.04 16.30 24.79
CA ASP A 429 2.55 17.60 24.29
C ASP A 429 2.05 17.92 22.87
N ASN A 430 1.65 16.91 22.10
CA ASN A 430 1.21 17.03 20.70
C ASN A 430 -0.30 16.75 20.50
N SER A 431 -1.07 16.61 21.58
CA SER A 431 -2.51 16.35 21.58
C SER A 431 -3.34 17.62 21.85
N PRO A 432 -4.59 17.73 21.37
CA PRO A 432 -5.32 16.76 20.53
C PRO A 432 -5.00 16.91 19.04
N HIS A 433 -4.79 15.79 18.36
CA HIS A 433 -4.67 15.74 16.90
C HIS A 433 -6.01 15.36 16.25
N SER A 434 -6.40 16.09 15.20
CA SER A 434 -7.64 15.83 14.47
C SER A 434 -7.35 15.01 13.22
N TYR A 435 -7.43 13.69 13.35
CA TYR A 435 -7.23 12.73 12.26
C TYR A 435 -8.24 12.84 11.11
N ASP A 436 -9.35 13.56 11.31
CA ASP A 436 -10.39 13.74 10.29
C ASP A 436 -10.18 15.00 9.44
N THR A 437 -9.47 15.99 9.98
CA THR A 437 -9.29 17.29 9.32
C THR A 437 -7.86 17.56 8.90
N LEU A 438 -6.89 16.94 9.56
CA LEU A 438 -5.47 17.10 9.29
C LEU A 438 -4.88 15.77 8.79
N PRO A 439 -4.03 15.79 7.76
CA PRO A 439 -3.18 14.64 7.45
C PRO A 439 -2.29 14.31 8.65
N ALA A 440 -2.18 13.03 8.98
CA ALA A 440 -1.28 12.57 10.04
C ALA A 440 0.15 13.05 9.74
N ASP A 441 0.75 13.73 10.70
CA ASP A 441 2.15 14.12 10.61
C ASP A 441 3.07 12.91 10.91
N ALA A 442 4.38 13.11 10.75
CA ALA A 442 5.36 12.04 10.97
C ALA A 442 5.34 11.50 12.42
N LEU A 443 5.01 12.33 13.41
CA LEU A 443 4.93 11.91 14.81
C LEU A 443 3.78 10.92 15.01
N HIS A 444 2.58 11.28 14.56
CA HIS A 444 1.39 10.45 14.74
C HIS A 444 1.49 9.16 13.92
N VAL A 445 2.05 9.19 12.71
CA VAL A 445 2.28 7.98 11.89
C VAL A 445 3.27 7.02 12.57
N THR A 446 4.36 7.53 13.15
CA THR A 446 5.34 6.70 13.85
C THR A 446 4.74 6.08 15.12
N TYR A 447 3.96 6.85 15.89
CA TYR A 447 3.32 6.31 17.08
C TYR A 447 2.21 5.32 16.76
N GLU A 448 1.37 5.57 15.75
CA GLU A 448 0.39 4.58 15.27
C GLU A 448 1.07 3.26 14.90
N SER A 449 2.17 3.32 14.14
CA SER A 449 2.97 2.14 13.76
C SER A 449 3.57 1.44 14.99
N PHE A 450 4.01 2.20 15.99
CA PHE A 450 4.55 1.68 17.23
C PHE A 450 3.48 0.96 18.05
N PHE A 451 2.30 1.55 18.27
CA PHE A 451 1.20 0.90 19.01
C PHE A 451 0.73 -0.35 18.32
N HIS A 452 0.56 -0.31 16.99
CA HIS A 452 0.23 -1.48 16.19
C HIS A 452 1.21 -2.64 16.46
N SER A 453 2.50 -2.37 16.36
CA SER A 453 3.56 -3.37 16.55
C SER A 453 3.68 -3.83 18.00
N PHE A 454 3.58 -2.91 18.96
CA PHE A 454 3.67 -3.17 20.39
C PHE A 454 2.53 -4.10 20.85
N LEU A 455 1.29 -3.78 20.49
CA LEU A 455 0.11 -4.55 20.88
C LEU A 455 0.06 -5.89 20.15
N LYS A 456 0.44 -5.94 18.86
CA LYS A 456 0.58 -7.20 18.12
C LYS A 456 1.62 -8.12 18.75
N MET A 457 2.74 -7.58 19.23
CA MET A 457 3.76 -8.35 19.94
C MET A 457 3.26 -8.83 21.30
N LEU A 458 2.54 -7.99 22.04
CA LEU A 458 1.94 -8.35 23.33
C LEU A 458 0.87 -9.46 23.18
N LEU A 459 0.17 -9.52 22.04
CA LEU A 459 -0.80 -10.58 21.71
C LEU A 459 -0.17 -11.94 21.38
N ARG A 460 1.15 -12.03 21.16
CA ARG A 460 1.81 -13.32 20.93
C ARG A 460 1.58 -14.21 22.15
N GLN A 461 1.20 -15.47 21.93
CA GLN A 461 0.67 -16.36 22.99
C GLN A 461 1.55 -16.43 24.26
N THR A 462 2.88 -16.47 24.09
CA THR A 462 3.84 -16.48 25.20
C THR A 462 3.89 -15.16 25.96
N GLN A 463 3.85 -14.04 25.24
CA GLN A 463 3.88 -12.68 25.78
C GLN A 463 2.59 -12.36 26.52
N LEU A 464 1.44 -12.65 25.89
CA LEU A 464 0.12 -12.41 26.45
C LEU A 464 -0.06 -13.15 27.78
N THR A 465 0.36 -14.42 27.84
CA THR A 465 0.27 -15.22 29.08
C THR A 465 1.07 -14.58 30.21
N ARG A 466 2.30 -14.13 29.94
CA ARG A 466 3.16 -13.50 30.96
C ARG A 466 2.63 -12.14 31.41
N PHE A 467 2.12 -11.34 30.48
CA PHE A 467 1.41 -10.10 30.76
C PHE A 467 0.20 -10.33 31.67
N LEU A 468 -0.67 -11.27 31.33
CA LEU A 468 -1.89 -11.57 32.11
C LEU A 468 -1.61 -12.22 33.48
N MET A 469 -0.41 -12.75 33.73
CA MET A 469 -0.06 -13.37 35.01
C MET A 469 0.77 -12.46 35.94
N ASN A 470 1.39 -11.39 35.43
CA ASN A 470 2.26 -10.52 36.23
C ASN A 470 1.60 -9.16 36.51
N ARG A 471 1.23 -8.92 37.78
CA ARG A 471 0.56 -7.66 38.20
C ARG A 471 1.41 -6.40 37.99
N GLN A 472 2.73 -6.48 38.22
CA GLN A 472 3.60 -5.33 37.96
C GLN A 472 3.59 -5.01 36.47
N PHE A 473 3.68 -6.05 35.62
CA PHE A 473 3.66 -5.89 34.18
C PHE A 473 2.35 -5.30 33.66
N GLN A 474 1.23 -5.73 34.24
CA GLN A 474 -0.10 -5.16 33.97
C GLN A 474 -0.17 -3.69 34.31
N SER A 475 0.27 -3.33 35.52
CA SER A 475 0.14 -1.97 36.02
C SER A 475 0.89 -0.98 35.14
N PHE A 476 2.17 -1.24 34.82
CA PHE A 476 2.92 -0.28 34.03
C PHE A 476 2.54 -0.27 32.53
N ILE A 477 2.09 -1.39 31.95
CA ILE A 477 1.64 -1.38 30.54
C ILE A 477 0.28 -0.72 30.42
N MET A 478 -0.68 -1.06 31.29
CA MET A 478 -2.05 -0.60 31.15
C MET A 478 -2.25 0.73 31.83
N ASP A 479 -1.95 0.82 33.13
CA ASP A 479 -2.30 1.97 33.97
C ASP A 479 -1.36 3.15 33.70
N ASP A 480 -0.05 2.89 33.54
CA ASP A 480 0.95 3.96 33.37
C ASP A 480 1.20 4.34 31.90
N PHE A 481 0.76 3.53 30.94
CA PHE A 481 1.08 3.71 29.51
C PHE A 481 -0.13 3.67 28.58
N LEU A 482 -0.75 2.51 28.36
CA LEU A 482 -1.75 2.32 27.30
C LEU A 482 -3.03 3.10 27.56
N LEU A 483 -3.60 3.02 28.78
CA LEU A 483 -4.81 3.76 29.13
C LEU A 483 -4.61 5.28 29.08
N PRO A 484 -3.50 5.85 29.63
CA PRO A 484 -3.17 7.25 29.42
C PRO A 484 -3.10 7.65 27.95
N CYS A 485 -2.38 6.90 27.11
CA CYS A 485 -2.25 7.23 25.69
C CYS A 485 -3.59 7.14 24.95
N ALA A 486 -4.39 6.10 25.22
CA ALA A 486 -5.70 5.91 24.63
C ALA A 486 -6.74 6.96 25.09
N SER A 487 -6.50 7.63 26.21
CA SER A 487 -7.33 8.77 26.64
C SER A 487 -6.97 10.09 25.96
N ILE A 488 -5.78 10.16 25.35
CA ILE A 488 -5.20 11.36 24.73
C ILE A 488 -5.42 11.32 23.20
N ASP A 489 -5.29 10.13 22.61
CA ASP A 489 -5.22 9.94 21.16
C ASP A 489 -6.24 8.90 20.65
N ALA A 490 -6.96 9.26 19.59
CA ALA A 490 -8.02 8.44 19.01
C ALA A 490 -7.51 7.21 18.26
N SER A 491 -6.37 7.30 17.57
CA SER A 491 -5.77 6.18 16.86
C SER A 491 -5.26 5.13 17.84
N VAL A 492 -4.60 5.58 18.91
CA VAL A 492 -4.16 4.71 20.01
C VAL A 492 -5.35 4.04 20.69
N HIS A 493 -6.44 4.77 20.89
CA HIS A 493 -7.67 4.24 21.46
C HIS A 493 -8.24 3.09 20.62
N GLU A 494 -8.28 3.24 19.29
CA GLU A 494 -8.75 2.20 18.39
C GLU A 494 -7.90 0.93 18.46
N GLU A 495 -6.58 1.08 18.41
CA GLU A 495 -5.64 -0.06 18.52
C GLU A 495 -5.77 -0.75 19.90
N ALA A 496 -6.02 0.01 20.98
CA ALA A 496 -6.24 -0.54 22.32
C ALA A 496 -7.54 -1.35 22.42
N ILE A 497 -8.64 -0.89 21.80
CA ILE A 497 -9.90 -1.64 21.73
C ILE A 497 -9.69 -2.95 20.97
N GLU A 498 -9.04 -2.89 19.81
CA GLU A 498 -8.76 -4.04 18.96
C GLU A 498 -7.87 -5.07 19.69
N PHE A 499 -6.88 -4.59 20.44
CA PHE A 499 -6.05 -5.41 21.31
C PHE A 499 -6.88 -6.16 22.35
N LEU A 500 -7.74 -5.46 23.10
CA LEU A 500 -8.56 -6.10 24.12
C LEU A 500 -9.52 -7.13 23.51
N LEU A 501 -10.17 -6.82 22.38
CA LEU A 501 -11.04 -7.76 21.66
C LEU A 501 -10.28 -9.07 21.34
N LYS A 502 -9.09 -8.95 20.74
CA LYS A 502 -8.25 -10.11 20.40
C LYS A 502 -7.78 -10.86 21.64
N ALA A 503 -7.38 -10.14 22.69
CA ALA A 503 -6.97 -10.74 23.95
C ALA A 503 -8.11 -11.55 24.60
N PHE A 504 -9.34 -11.03 24.61
CA PHE A 504 -10.52 -11.74 25.10
C PHE A 504 -10.75 -13.06 24.34
N ARG A 505 -10.70 -13.03 23.01
CA ARG A 505 -10.88 -14.22 22.15
C ARG A 505 -9.78 -15.26 22.38
N LEU A 506 -8.53 -14.83 22.53
CA LEU A 506 -7.39 -15.72 22.80
C LEU A 506 -7.47 -16.36 24.19
N VAL A 507 -7.82 -15.59 25.22
CA VAL A 507 -7.98 -16.12 26.58
C VAL A 507 -9.14 -17.11 26.63
N ALA A 508 -10.27 -16.79 26.01
CA ALA A 508 -11.44 -17.66 25.99
C ALA A 508 -11.20 -18.99 25.25
N SER A 509 -10.56 -18.95 24.08
CA SER A 509 -10.24 -20.17 23.31
C SER A 509 -9.23 -21.08 24.01
N SER A 510 -8.43 -20.55 24.94
CA SER A 510 -7.43 -21.33 25.68
C SER A 510 -8.01 -22.31 26.70
N GLY A 511 -9.31 -22.26 27.01
CA GLY A 511 -10.02 -23.24 27.86
C GLY A 511 -9.58 -23.32 29.33
N ARG A 512 -8.61 -22.49 29.76
CA ARG A 512 -8.05 -22.49 31.11
C ARG A 512 -8.91 -21.63 32.05
N ALA A 513 -10.11 -22.11 32.38
CA ALA A 513 -11.08 -21.45 33.26
C ALA A 513 -10.66 -21.33 34.75
N GLY A 514 -9.38 -21.53 35.08
CA GLY A 514 -8.81 -21.43 36.43
C GLY A 514 -8.11 -20.09 36.68
N ALA A 515 -6.78 -20.11 36.90
CA ALA A 515 -5.94 -18.95 37.24
C ALA A 515 -6.00 -17.73 36.29
N LEU A 516 -6.64 -17.86 35.13
CA LEU A 516 -6.92 -16.75 34.20
C LEU A 516 -8.25 -16.03 34.50
N GLY A 517 -9.03 -16.44 35.52
CA GLY A 517 -10.26 -15.76 35.93
C GLY A 517 -10.02 -14.31 36.37
N ASP A 518 -8.96 -14.06 37.14
CA ASP A 518 -8.55 -12.70 37.53
C ASP A 518 -8.09 -11.88 36.31
N ALA A 519 -7.41 -12.52 35.36
CA ALA A 519 -7.00 -11.89 34.11
C ALA A 519 -8.21 -11.49 33.25
N PHE A 520 -9.24 -12.32 33.20
CA PHE A 520 -10.49 -12.01 32.49
C PHE A 520 -11.22 -10.81 33.13
N LEU A 521 -11.22 -10.73 34.47
CA LEU A 521 -11.80 -9.58 35.18
C LEU A 521 -11.00 -8.30 34.94
N ASN A 522 -9.67 -8.38 34.88
CA ASN A 522 -8.81 -7.23 34.58
C ASN A 522 -9.00 -6.71 33.15
N LEU A 523 -9.12 -7.61 32.15
CA LEU A 523 -9.46 -7.22 30.77
C LEU A 523 -10.78 -6.45 30.72
N GLY A 524 -11.78 -6.89 31.51
CA GLY A 524 -13.05 -6.19 31.66
C GLY A 524 -12.91 -4.78 32.24
N ARG A 525 -12.16 -4.64 33.34
CA ARG A 525 -11.90 -3.34 33.98
C ARG A 525 -11.18 -2.37 33.05
N TRP A 526 -10.22 -2.85 32.25
CA TRP A 526 -9.53 -1.99 31.29
C TRP A 526 -10.45 -1.57 30.14
N LEU A 527 -11.37 -2.45 29.71
CA LEU A 527 -12.37 -2.09 28.70
C LEU A 527 -13.31 -0.99 29.21
N GLU A 528 -13.77 -1.09 30.47
CA GLU A 528 -14.55 -0.04 31.13
C GLU A 528 -13.76 1.26 31.22
N ALA A 529 -12.49 1.20 31.65
CA ALA A 529 -11.61 2.36 31.75
C ALA A 529 -11.39 3.05 30.39
N LEU A 530 -11.19 2.29 29.31
CA LEU A 530 -11.11 2.86 27.97
C LEU A 530 -12.43 3.52 27.58
N TYR A 531 -13.57 2.85 27.75
CA TYR A 531 -14.87 3.37 27.36
C TYR A 531 -15.20 4.71 28.06
N VAL A 532 -14.90 4.80 29.37
CA VAL A 532 -15.12 6.00 30.19
C VAL A 532 -14.18 7.13 29.78
N ASN A 533 -12.91 6.82 29.54
CA ASN A 533 -11.88 7.82 29.22
C ASN A 533 -11.67 8.03 27.72
N ARG A 534 -12.66 7.68 26.87
CA ARG A 534 -12.55 7.88 25.43
C ARG A 534 -12.32 9.36 25.08
N PRO A 535 -11.46 9.68 24.11
CA PRO A 535 -11.09 11.06 23.81
C PRO A 535 -12.20 11.75 23.00
N ALA A 536 -13.30 12.13 23.66
CA ALA A 536 -14.48 12.71 23.04
C ALA A 536 -14.22 14.05 22.29
N GLY A 537 -13.08 14.70 22.56
CA GLY A 537 -12.67 15.94 21.91
C GLY A 537 -11.89 15.78 20.60
N SER A 538 -11.35 14.59 20.29
CA SER A 538 -10.51 14.33 19.11
C SER A 538 -11.13 13.36 18.09
N ILE A 539 -12.33 12.83 18.37
CA ILE A 539 -13.02 11.81 17.55
C ILE A 539 -14.24 12.43 16.85
N SER A 540 -14.40 12.22 15.54
CA SER A 540 -15.65 12.54 14.83
C SER A 540 -16.81 11.65 15.29
N LYS A 541 -18.05 12.13 15.11
CA LYS A 541 -19.26 11.36 15.46
C LYS A 541 -19.29 9.97 14.80
N ASP A 542 -18.86 9.87 13.54
CA ASP A 542 -18.87 8.60 12.81
C ASP A 542 -17.84 7.62 13.38
N LYS A 543 -16.63 8.10 13.72
CA LYS A 543 -15.62 7.28 14.40
C LYS A 543 -16.02 6.88 15.82
N ASP A 544 -16.66 7.77 16.57
CA ASP A 544 -17.18 7.45 17.91
C ASP A 544 -18.26 6.36 17.83
N ASN A 545 -19.13 6.41 16.81
CA ASN A 545 -20.11 5.36 16.55
C ASN A 545 -19.44 4.02 16.21
N MET A 546 -18.46 4.01 15.31
CA MET A 546 -17.71 2.81 14.96
C MET A 546 -16.99 2.20 16.19
N MET A 547 -16.37 3.03 17.04
CA MET A 547 -15.74 2.56 18.28
C MET A 547 -16.78 1.96 19.23
N ARG A 548 -17.96 2.57 19.37
CA ARG A 548 -19.07 2.01 20.17
C ARG A 548 -19.55 0.65 19.65
N GLU A 549 -19.60 0.46 18.34
CA GLU A 549 -19.91 -0.84 17.74
C GLU A 549 -18.88 -1.90 18.13
N LYS A 550 -17.57 -1.56 18.08
CA LYS A 550 -16.50 -2.46 18.56
C LYS A 550 -16.64 -2.79 20.05
N TYR A 551 -16.99 -1.81 20.90
CA TYR A 551 -17.28 -2.07 22.31
C TYR A 551 -18.46 -3.04 22.50
N ALA A 552 -19.54 -2.85 21.73
CA ALA A 552 -20.70 -3.74 21.77
C ALA A 552 -20.35 -5.18 21.36
N GLU A 553 -19.51 -5.33 20.33
CA GLU A 553 -18.97 -6.62 19.90
C GLU A 553 -18.18 -7.31 21.02
N ILE A 554 -17.26 -6.60 21.69
CA ILE A 554 -16.48 -7.16 22.79
C ILE A 554 -17.39 -7.63 23.94
N VAL A 555 -18.42 -6.84 24.28
CA VAL A 555 -19.37 -7.20 25.36
C VAL A 555 -20.18 -8.44 24.98
N ALA A 556 -20.63 -8.53 23.73
CA ALA A 556 -21.35 -9.71 23.24
C ALA A 556 -20.46 -10.97 23.25
N ASP A 557 -19.23 -10.85 22.76
CA ASP A 557 -18.24 -11.93 22.77
C ASP A 557 -17.90 -12.36 24.22
N ALA A 558 -17.66 -11.41 25.12
CA ALA A 558 -17.35 -11.70 26.52
C ALA A 558 -18.51 -12.41 27.24
N ALA A 559 -19.77 -12.06 26.93
CA ALA A 559 -20.95 -12.72 27.48
C ALA A 559 -21.06 -14.18 27.01
N MET A 560 -20.79 -14.44 25.72
CA MET A 560 -20.80 -15.78 25.14
C MET A 560 -19.64 -16.65 25.69
N LEU A 561 -18.45 -16.06 25.78
CA LEU A 561 -17.21 -16.78 26.08
C LEU A 561 -17.00 -17.05 27.58
N SER A 562 -17.58 -16.23 28.47
CA SER A 562 -17.49 -16.42 29.92
C SER A 562 -18.57 -17.35 30.51
N GLY A 563 -19.44 -17.94 29.67
CA GLY A 563 -20.61 -18.69 30.13
C GLY A 563 -21.54 -17.85 31.02
N GLY A 564 -21.58 -16.53 30.81
CA GLY A 564 -22.35 -15.58 31.61
C GLY A 564 -21.76 -15.21 32.98
N ARG A 565 -20.51 -15.58 33.30
CA ARG A 565 -19.82 -15.22 34.56
C ARG A 565 -19.29 -13.79 34.58
N TYR A 566 -18.99 -13.23 33.41
CA TYR A 566 -18.71 -11.81 33.27
C TYR A 566 -19.94 -11.13 32.68
N LYS A 567 -20.63 -10.36 33.52
CA LYS A 567 -21.68 -9.43 33.13
C LYS A 567 -21.17 -8.06 33.55
N MET A 568 -20.92 -7.14 32.61
CA MET A 568 -20.83 -5.73 32.99
C MET A 568 -22.12 -5.39 33.75
N LYS A 569 -22.01 -4.77 34.92
CA LYS A 569 -23.19 -4.47 35.73
C LYS A 569 -24.01 -3.39 35.01
N PRO A 570 -25.32 -3.58 34.81
CA PRO A 570 -26.18 -2.60 34.12
C PRO A 570 -26.11 -1.18 34.69
N GLU A 571 -25.78 -1.06 35.97
CA GLU A 571 -25.66 0.18 36.73
C GLU A 571 -24.47 1.04 36.26
N ASP A 572 -23.38 0.40 35.84
CA ASP A 572 -22.18 1.01 35.24
C ASP A 572 -22.37 1.30 33.74
N ILE A 573 -23.52 0.88 33.18
CA ILE A 573 -23.87 0.93 31.75
C ILE A 573 -25.01 1.93 31.49
N SER A 574 -25.17 2.95 32.32
CA SER A 574 -26.21 3.97 32.09
C SER A 574 -26.02 4.77 30.78
N ASN A 575 -24.89 4.60 30.08
CA ASN A 575 -24.64 5.22 28.77
C ASN A 575 -24.18 4.27 27.63
N VAL A 576 -24.04 2.95 27.86
CA VAL A 576 -23.72 1.98 26.76
C VAL A 576 -24.96 1.20 26.30
N LEU A 577 -25.98 1.05 27.15
CA LEU A 577 -27.16 0.20 26.88
C LEU A 577 -28.32 0.88 26.15
N ALA A 578 -28.17 2.10 25.61
CA ALA A 578 -29.18 2.61 24.67
C ALA A 578 -29.13 1.89 23.30
N TYR A 579 -28.04 1.17 22.98
CA TYR A 579 -27.82 0.63 21.63
C TYR A 579 -27.40 -0.84 21.55
N VAL A 580 -27.35 -1.55 22.68
CA VAL A 580 -27.26 -3.02 22.70
C VAL A 580 -28.54 -3.58 23.29
N GLN A 581 -29.66 -3.36 22.60
CA GLN A 581 -30.78 -4.30 22.74
C GLN A 581 -30.38 -5.62 22.08
N PRO A 582 -30.71 -6.78 22.68
CA PRO A 582 -30.28 -8.06 22.16
C PRO A 582 -30.84 -8.30 20.76
N VAL A 583 -29.95 -8.69 19.85
CA VAL A 583 -30.28 -9.43 18.61
C VAL A 583 -31.00 -10.77 18.91
N TRP A 584 -31.26 -11.08 20.19
CA TRP A 584 -31.99 -12.26 20.63
C TRP A 584 -33.52 -12.10 20.48
N ASP A 585 -34.06 -10.88 20.44
CA ASP A 585 -35.51 -10.67 20.32
C ASP A 585 -36.06 -10.83 18.88
N ARG A 586 -35.21 -11.03 17.87
CA ARG A 586 -35.67 -11.29 16.48
C ARG A 586 -35.79 -12.75 16.10
N GLN A 587 -35.27 -13.68 16.91
CA GLN A 587 -35.41 -15.13 16.64
C GLN A 587 -36.35 -15.85 17.61
N GLN A 588 -36.82 -15.20 18.67
CA GLN A 588 -37.86 -15.72 19.57
C GLN A 588 -39.30 -15.28 19.20
N HIS A 589 -39.51 -14.61 18.07
CA HIS A 589 -40.84 -14.24 17.57
C HIS A 589 -41.23 -14.90 16.23
N GLN A 590 -40.53 -15.98 15.84
CA GLN A 590 -40.89 -16.74 14.63
C GLN A 590 -40.94 -18.27 14.80
N MET A 591 -41.00 -18.79 16.03
CA MET A 591 -41.47 -20.15 16.28
C MET A 591 -42.35 -20.19 17.53
N ASP A 592 -43.50 -20.86 17.39
CA ASP A 592 -44.65 -21.02 18.29
C ASP A 592 -45.60 -19.82 18.45
N THR A 593 -46.92 -19.90 18.20
CA THR A 593 -47.83 -20.94 17.67
C THR A 593 -49.16 -20.23 17.36
N SER A 594 -49.95 -20.78 16.44
CA SER A 594 -51.42 -20.76 16.49
C SER A 594 -52.08 -20.15 17.74
N LEU A 595 -52.69 -18.97 17.58
CA LEU A 595 -54.13 -18.74 17.69
C LEU A 595 -54.47 -17.43 16.97
#